data_AF-A0A519JNG2-F1
#
_entry.id   AF-A0A519JNG2-F1
#
_cell.length_a   1.000
_cell.length_b   1.000
_cell.length_c   1.000
_cell.angle_alpha   90.00
_cell.angle_beta   90.00
_cell.angle_gamma   90.00
#
_symmetry.space_group_name_H-M   'P 1'
#
loop_
_entity.id
_entity.type
_entity.pdbx_description
1 polymer ?
#
loop_
_entity_poly.entity_id
_entity_poly.type
_entity_poly.pdbx_seq_one_letter_code
_entity_poly.pdbx_strand_id
1 'polypeptide(L)'
;MTHALDAATASRFASAALGHVTREYPNKLDHVLTGKRDVKGPRDLHPIFFGSFDWHSCVHGWWTLFTLLRLYPDSPEAPRIWALANELFTPENVAAEVAYLEQPSSRGFERPYGWAWLLMLAAEM
;
A
#
# COMPACT_ATOMS: atom_id res chain seq x y z
N MET A 1 5.05 20.34 -23.32
CA MET A 1 6.11 20.38 -22.32
C MET A 1 6.12 19.03 -21.62
N THR A 2 7.16 18.22 -21.81
CA THR A 2 7.34 16.99 -21.03
C THR A 2 8.04 17.39 -19.74
N HIS A 3 7.29 17.45 -18.64
CA HIS A 3 7.88 17.56 -17.31
C HIS A 3 8.49 16.20 -16.98
N ALA A 4 9.79 16.04 -17.22
CA ALA A 4 10.53 14.89 -16.72
C ALA A 4 10.61 15.01 -15.19
N LEU A 5 10.24 13.95 -14.48
CA LEU A 5 10.52 13.82 -13.05
C LEU A 5 12.04 13.90 -12.87
N ASP A 6 12.54 14.75 -11.97
CA ASP A 6 13.97 14.80 -11.62
C ASP A 6 14.27 14.03 -10.32
N ALA A 7 15.55 13.73 -10.08
CA ALA A 7 15.97 12.92 -8.93
C ALA A 7 15.65 13.57 -7.56
N ALA A 8 15.70 14.90 -7.47
CA ALA A 8 15.40 15.61 -6.23
C ALA A 8 13.90 15.51 -5.88
N THR A 9 13.04 15.61 -6.89
CA THR A 9 11.59 15.46 -6.76
C THR A 9 11.23 14.00 -6.48
N ALA A 10 11.89 13.05 -7.16
CA ALA A 10 11.74 11.62 -6.89
C ALA A 10 12.06 11.27 -5.42
N SER A 11 13.19 11.75 -4.89
CA SER A 11 13.57 11.57 -3.48
C SER A 11 12.54 12.16 -2.51
N ARG A 12 11.99 13.35 -2.81
CA ARG A 12 10.92 13.96 -2.00
C ARG A 12 9.64 13.12 -2.00
N PHE A 13 9.25 12.55 -3.14
CA PHE A 13 8.10 11.65 -3.22
C PHE A 13 8.32 10.33 -2.49
N ALA A 14 9.51 9.72 -2.64
CA ALA A 14 9.88 8.53 -1.90
C ALA A 14 9.83 8.77 -0.39
N SER A 15 10.43 9.87 0.08
CA SER A 15 10.43 10.27 1.50
C SER A 15 9.01 10.52 2.03
N ALA A 16 8.14 11.15 1.25
CA ALA A 16 6.75 11.37 1.62
C ALA A 16 6.00 10.02 1.79
N ALA A 17 6.10 9.13 0.80
CA ALA A 17 5.45 7.83 0.83
C ALA A 17 5.97 6.94 1.98
N LEU A 18 7.30 6.85 2.15
CA LEU A 18 7.95 6.17 3.28
C LEU A 18 7.51 6.71 4.64
N GLY A 19 7.08 7.97 4.72
CA GLY A 19 6.60 8.59 5.95
C GLY A 19 5.21 8.14 6.38
N HIS A 20 4.43 7.50 5.50
CA HIS A 20 3.06 7.12 5.79
C HIS A 20 2.69 5.66 5.52
N VAL A 21 3.38 4.93 4.62
CA VAL A 21 2.99 3.53 4.27
C VAL A 21 3.00 2.54 5.44
N THR A 22 3.67 2.85 6.55
CA THR A 22 3.63 2.05 7.80
C THR A 22 3.03 2.80 9.00
N ARG A 23 2.49 4.01 8.76
CA ARG A 23 1.85 4.82 9.81
C ARG A 23 0.39 4.42 9.97
N GLU A 24 0.10 3.72 11.04
CA GLU A 24 -1.23 3.11 11.27
C GLU A 24 -2.33 4.11 11.65
N TYR A 25 -2.01 5.26 12.27
CA TYR A 25 -3.04 6.24 12.67
C TYR A 25 -2.63 7.69 12.37
N PRO A 26 -3.60 8.58 12.06
CA PRO A 26 -5.05 8.32 11.91
C PRO A 26 -5.38 7.49 10.66
N ASN A 27 -6.42 6.67 10.72
CA ASN A 27 -6.85 5.81 9.61
C ASN A 27 -8.38 5.80 9.46
N LYS A 28 -8.85 5.93 8.22
CA LYS A 28 -10.23 5.81 7.80
C LYS A 28 -10.43 4.40 7.25
N LEU A 29 -10.87 3.51 8.13
CA LEU A 29 -11.13 2.13 7.79
C LEU A 29 -12.50 2.00 7.09
N ASP A 30 -12.51 1.44 5.88
CA ASP A 30 -13.73 0.98 5.21
C ASP A 30 -13.87 -0.54 5.41
N HIS A 31 -14.68 -0.94 6.39
CA HIS A 31 -14.84 -2.35 6.74
C HIS A 31 -16.30 -2.65 7.15
N VAL A 32 -16.88 -3.68 6.53
CA VAL A 32 -18.24 -4.14 6.84
C VAL A 32 -18.18 -5.13 7.99
N LEU A 33 -18.80 -4.76 9.12
CA LEU A 33 -18.93 -5.62 10.30
C LEU A 33 -20.14 -6.56 10.16
N THR A 34 -19.91 -7.86 10.10
CA THR A 34 -20.96 -8.89 10.15
C THR A 34 -21.27 -9.34 11.58
N GLY A 35 -20.36 -9.06 12.52
CA GLY A 35 -20.56 -9.28 13.94
C GLY A 35 -19.44 -8.66 14.78
N LYS A 36 -19.54 -8.84 16.11
CA LYS A 36 -18.61 -8.21 17.07
C LYS A 36 -17.14 -8.60 16.88
N ARG A 37 -16.86 -9.78 16.32
CA ARG A 37 -15.49 -10.30 16.10
C ARG A 37 -14.77 -9.61 14.94
N ASP A 38 -15.51 -8.85 14.12
CA ASP A 38 -14.96 -8.16 12.96
C ASP A 38 -14.40 -6.77 13.34
N VAL A 39 -14.65 -6.32 14.57
CA VAL A 39 -14.07 -5.08 15.09
C VAL A 39 -12.57 -5.30 15.31
N LYS A 40 -11.78 -4.86 14.34
CA LYS A 40 -10.33 -5.05 14.26
C LYS A 40 -9.64 -3.74 13.85
N GLY A 41 -8.35 -3.62 14.16
CA GLY A 41 -7.53 -2.49 13.73
C GLY A 41 -7.10 -2.60 12.25
N PRO A 42 -6.56 -1.51 11.66
CA PRO A 42 -6.10 -1.52 10.27
C PRO A 42 -5.07 -2.62 10.00
N ARG A 43 -4.07 -2.80 10.88
CA ARG A 43 -3.03 -3.82 10.72
C ARG A 43 -3.55 -5.24 10.81
N ASP A 44 -4.56 -5.48 11.63
CA ASP A 44 -5.17 -6.80 11.77
C ASP A 44 -6.03 -7.20 10.56
N LEU A 45 -6.53 -6.22 9.81
CA LEU A 45 -7.36 -6.42 8.62
C LEU A 45 -6.53 -6.45 7.34
N HIS A 46 -5.50 -5.60 7.25
CA HIS A 46 -4.72 -5.34 6.05
C HIS A 46 -3.22 -5.26 6.37
N PRO A 47 -2.54 -6.37 6.66
CA PRO A 47 -1.17 -6.35 7.18
C PRO A 47 -0.14 -5.76 6.21
N ILE A 48 -0.43 -5.65 4.91
CA ILE A 48 0.43 -4.97 3.93
C ILE A 48 0.01 -3.50 3.80
N PHE A 49 -1.30 -3.25 3.75
CA PHE A 49 -1.89 -1.96 3.39
C PHE A 49 -2.52 -1.23 4.59
N PHE A 50 -2.03 -1.46 5.81
CA PHE A 50 -2.58 -0.87 7.04
C PHE A 50 -2.18 0.58 7.27
N GLY A 51 -1.04 1.00 6.73
CA GLY A 51 -0.56 2.36 6.91
C GLY A 51 -1.37 3.36 6.10
N SER A 52 -0.90 4.61 6.10
CA SER A 52 -1.53 5.74 5.41
C SER A 52 -2.91 6.07 5.99
N PHE A 53 -3.60 7.01 5.35
CA PHE A 53 -4.92 7.42 5.79
C PHE A 53 -5.99 6.34 5.57
N ASP A 54 -5.88 5.54 4.53
CA ASP A 54 -6.74 4.38 4.26
C ASP A 54 -5.99 3.35 3.38
N TRP A 55 -6.60 2.18 3.19
CA TRP A 55 -6.05 1.08 2.38
C TRP A 55 -5.64 1.55 0.98
N HIS A 56 -6.52 2.31 0.31
CA HIS A 56 -6.30 2.82 -1.04
C HIS A 56 -5.09 3.74 -1.12
N SER A 57 -4.99 4.69 -0.19
CA SER A 57 -3.85 5.60 -0.07
C SER A 57 -2.54 4.85 0.18
N CYS A 58 -2.62 3.73 0.91
CA CYS A 58 -1.47 2.87 1.15
C CYS A 58 -1.02 2.14 -0.11
N VAL A 59 -1.95 1.57 -0.87
CA VAL A 59 -1.68 0.97 -2.19
C VAL A 59 -1.03 1.99 -3.13
N HIS A 60 -1.52 3.23 -3.17
CA HIS A 60 -0.90 4.31 -3.95
C HIS A 60 0.52 4.66 -3.47
N GLY A 61 0.73 4.69 -2.15
CA GLY A 61 2.04 4.91 -1.55
C GLY A 61 3.04 3.85 -2.02
N TRP A 62 2.65 2.57 -1.94
CA TRP A 62 3.48 1.46 -2.42
C TRP A 62 3.70 1.50 -3.93
N TRP A 63 2.67 1.78 -4.72
CA TRP A 63 2.82 1.93 -6.18
C TRP A 63 3.81 3.06 -6.51
N THR A 64 3.74 4.18 -5.80
CA THR A 64 4.70 5.28 -5.94
C THR A 64 6.11 4.81 -5.63
N LEU A 65 6.32 4.12 -4.51
CA LEU A 65 7.64 3.62 -4.12
C LEU A 65 8.24 2.65 -5.15
N PHE A 66 7.44 1.72 -5.67
CA PHE A 66 7.92 0.72 -6.64
C PHE A 66 8.17 1.33 -8.02
N THR A 67 7.30 2.27 -8.44
CA THR A 67 7.53 3.09 -9.63
C THR A 67 8.86 3.85 -9.53
N LEU A 68 9.15 4.44 -8.35
CA LEU A 68 10.39 5.16 -8.12
C LEU A 68 11.61 4.23 -8.06
N LEU A 69 11.49 3.01 -7.50
CA LEU A 69 12.55 2.00 -7.59
C LEU A 69 12.88 1.65 -9.05
N ARG A 70 11.87 1.52 -9.91
CA ARG A 70 12.08 1.24 -11.34
C ARG A 70 12.73 2.41 -12.07
N LEU A 71 12.32 3.64 -11.78
CA LEU A 71 12.82 4.84 -12.46
C LEU A 71 14.18 5.34 -11.91
N TYR A 72 14.43 5.12 -10.63
CA TYR A 72 15.59 5.59 -9.86
C TYR A 72 16.15 4.49 -8.96
N PRO A 73 16.67 3.39 -9.54
CA PRO A 73 17.12 2.23 -8.77
C PRO A 73 18.28 2.55 -7.82
N ASP A 74 19.11 3.54 -8.15
CA ASP A 74 20.25 3.97 -7.34
C ASP A 74 19.92 5.12 -6.36
N SER A 75 18.62 5.39 -6.13
CA SER A 75 18.19 6.41 -5.18
C SER A 75 18.62 6.06 -3.74
N PRO A 76 18.95 7.06 -2.90
CA PRO A 76 19.36 6.80 -1.52
C PRO A 76 18.25 6.15 -0.67
N GLU A 77 16.98 6.29 -1.07
CA GLU A 77 15.84 5.64 -0.43
C GLU A 77 15.67 4.17 -0.80
N ALA A 78 16.23 3.71 -1.93
CA ALA A 78 15.99 2.37 -2.47
C ALA A 78 16.25 1.24 -1.45
N PRO A 79 17.36 1.22 -0.67
CA PRO A 79 17.59 0.18 0.34
C PRO A 79 16.49 0.16 1.42
N ARG A 80 15.98 1.33 1.82
CA ARG A 80 14.91 1.42 2.82
C ARG A 80 13.57 0.96 2.26
N ILE A 81 13.27 1.26 1.00
CA ILE A 81 12.06 0.76 0.33
C ILE A 81 12.10 -0.78 0.27
N TRP A 82 13.21 -1.36 -0.19
CA TRP A 82 13.37 -2.81 -0.25
C TRP A 82 13.29 -3.49 1.12
N ALA A 83 13.90 -2.90 2.16
CA ALA A 83 13.82 -3.45 3.51
C ALA A 83 12.36 -3.54 4.01
N LEU A 84 11.58 -2.46 3.86
CA LEU A 84 10.17 -2.46 4.25
C LEU A 84 9.30 -3.36 3.37
N ALA A 85 9.57 -3.41 2.06
CA ALA A 85 8.86 -4.29 1.14
C ALA A 85 9.05 -5.77 1.53
N ASN A 86 10.29 -6.18 1.85
CA ASN A 86 10.59 -7.55 2.27
C ASN A 86 10.00 -7.90 3.66
N GLU A 87 9.81 -6.90 4.53
CA GLU A 87 9.14 -7.09 5.82
C GLU A 87 7.62 -7.30 5.65
N LEU A 88 7.00 -6.59 4.70
CA LEU A 88 5.54 -6.51 4.62
C LEU A 88 4.92 -7.38 3.54
N PHE A 89 5.54 -7.51 2.36
CA PHE A 89 5.04 -8.32 1.25
C PHE A 89 5.47 -9.80 1.39
N THR A 90 5.25 -10.38 2.56
CA THR A 90 5.51 -11.80 2.80
C THR A 90 4.35 -12.66 2.30
N PRO A 91 4.56 -13.95 1.99
CA PRO A 91 3.48 -14.87 1.63
C PRO A 91 2.34 -14.90 2.65
N GLU A 92 2.66 -14.80 3.94
CA GLU A 92 1.68 -14.81 5.03
C GLU A 92 0.79 -13.56 5.01
N ASN A 93 1.39 -12.37 4.84
CA ASN A 93 0.64 -11.13 4.77
C ASN A 93 -0.19 -11.04 3.49
N VAL A 94 0.34 -11.53 2.36
CA VAL A 94 -0.41 -11.62 1.10
C VAL A 94 -1.62 -12.53 1.27
N ALA A 95 -1.45 -13.70 1.92
CA ALA A 95 -2.55 -14.61 2.18
C ALA A 95 -3.64 -13.97 3.05
N ALA A 96 -3.27 -13.13 4.02
CA ALA A 96 -4.23 -12.39 4.84
C ALA A 96 -5.02 -11.33 4.04
N GLU A 97 -4.36 -10.56 3.16
CA GLU A 97 -5.04 -9.62 2.27
C GLU A 97 -6.02 -10.33 1.32
N VAL A 98 -5.59 -11.46 0.73
CA VAL A 98 -6.46 -12.30 -0.12
C VAL A 98 -7.66 -12.83 0.68
N ALA A 99 -7.42 -13.37 1.88
CA ALA A 99 -8.48 -13.88 2.73
C ALA A 99 -9.50 -12.79 3.11
N TYR A 100 -9.09 -11.52 3.22
CA TYR A 100 -10.02 -10.40 3.41
C TYR A 100 -10.91 -10.18 2.19
N LEU A 101 -10.31 -10.14 0.99
CA LEU A 101 -11.01 -9.89 -0.27
C LEU A 101 -11.96 -11.02 -0.67
N GLU A 102 -11.68 -12.25 -0.24
CA GLU A 102 -12.54 -13.43 -0.48
C GLU A 102 -13.80 -13.45 0.42
N GLN A 103 -13.87 -12.64 1.48
CA GLN A 103 -15.03 -12.62 2.35
C GLN A 103 -16.30 -12.18 1.60
N PRO A 104 -17.45 -12.86 1.80
CA PRO A 104 -18.70 -12.49 1.15
C PRO A 104 -19.14 -11.04 1.41
N SER A 105 -18.81 -10.50 2.59
CA SER A 105 -19.06 -9.11 3.01
C SER A 105 -18.14 -8.08 2.33
N SER A 106 -16.97 -8.50 1.85
CA SER A 106 -15.95 -7.63 1.24
C SER A 106 -16.01 -7.58 -0.29
N ARG A 107 -17.01 -8.22 -0.93
CA ARG A 107 -17.10 -8.30 -2.40
C ARG A 107 -17.12 -6.96 -3.13
N GLY A 108 -17.59 -5.90 -2.48
CA GLY A 108 -17.63 -4.54 -3.02
C GLY A 108 -16.45 -3.66 -2.59
N PHE A 109 -15.60 -4.13 -1.68
CA PHE A 109 -14.51 -3.35 -1.10
C PHE A 109 -13.57 -2.83 -2.19
N GLU A 110 -13.39 -1.51 -2.22
CA GLU A 110 -12.44 -0.82 -3.10
C GLU A 110 -12.68 -1.02 -4.60
N ARG A 111 -13.86 -1.53 -5.00
CA ARG A 111 -14.22 -1.68 -6.40
C ARG A 111 -14.88 -0.40 -6.96
N PRO A 112 -14.53 0.03 -8.19
CA PRO A 112 -13.50 -0.54 -9.06
C PRO A 112 -12.09 0.04 -8.83
N TYR A 113 -11.98 1.22 -8.22
CA TYR A 113 -10.77 2.04 -8.30
C TYR A 113 -9.58 1.50 -7.51
N GLY A 114 -9.78 1.02 -6.28
CA GLY A 114 -8.68 0.47 -5.49
C GLY A 114 -8.16 -0.83 -6.08
N TRP A 115 -9.02 -1.62 -6.73
CA TRP A 115 -8.59 -2.79 -7.49
C TRP A 115 -7.74 -2.41 -8.71
N ALA A 116 -8.11 -1.35 -9.44
CA ALA A 116 -7.30 -0.87 -10.55
C ALA A 116 -5.89 -0.46 -10.07
N TRP A 117 -5.79 0.21 -8.93
CA TRP A 117 -4.50 0.60 -8.36
C TRP A 117 -3.70 -0.56 -7.77
N LEU A 118 -4.37 -1.56 -7.19
CA LEU A 118 -3.70 -2.78 -6.76
C LEU A 118 -3.08 -3.53 -7.95
N LEU A 119 -3.76 -3.56 -9.09
CA LEU A 119 -3.22 -4.12 -10.33
C LEU A 119 -2.06 -3.29 -10.88
N MET A 120 -2.13 -1.96 -10.79
CA MET A 120 -1.01 -1.09 -11.15
C MET A 120 0.20 -1.31 -10.24
N LEU A 121 0.00 -1.51 -8.93
CA LEU A 121 1.06 -1.90 -8.00
C LEU A 121 1.66 -3.24 -8.41
N ALA A 122 0.83 -4.26 -8.65
CA ALA A 122 1.30 -5.58 -9.07
C ALA A 122 2.11 -5.56 -10.37
N ALA A 123 1.82 -4.63 -11.28
CA ALA A 123 2.57 -4.45 -12.53
C ALA A 123 3.98 -3.84 -12.33
N GLU A 124 4.28 -3.29 -11.15
CA GLU A 124 5.59 -2.73 -10.78
C GLU A 124 6.43 -3.72 -9.94
N MET A 125 5.90 -4.91 -9.61
CA MET A 125 6.55 -5.93 -8.77
C MET A 125 7.32 -6.98 -9.59
#